data_AF-A0A1X9XRT9-F1
#
_entry.id   AF-A0A1X9XRT9-F1
#
_cell.length_a   1.000
_cell.length_b   1.000
_cell.length_c   1.000
_cell.angle_alpha   90.00
_cell.angle_beta   90.00
_cell.angle_gamma   90.00
#
_symmetry.space_group_name_H-M   'P 1'
#
loop_
_entity.id
_entity.type
_entity.pdbx_description
1 polymer ?
#
loop_
_entity_poly.entity_id
_entity_poly.type
_entity_poly.pdbx_seq_one_letter_code
_entity_poly.pdbx_strand_id
1 'polypeptide(L)'
;NVKETGSVGESSAIQASIKNEDWNDYVVIAKGNHLQHFINGKQTVDVVDEQEAKAAKAGVLALQIHQDPPELRPSLCYRRVIV
;
A
#
# COMPACT_ATOMS: atom_id res chain seq x y z
N ASN A 1 2.13 8.77 18.37
CA ASN A 1 3.57 8.66 18.05
C ASN A 1 3.78 7.34 17.33
N VAL A 2 4.46 7.36 16.18
CA VAL A 2 4.87 6.13 15.48
C VAL A 2 6.19 5.66 16.10
N LYS A 3 6.28 4.38 16.42
CA LYS A 3 7.52 3.75 16.91
C LYS A 3 8.09 2.89 15.79
N GLU A 4 9.31 3.20 15.37
CA GLU A 4 10.06 2.36 14.43
C GLU A 4 10.56 1.10 15.17
N THR A 5 10.26 -0.06 14.61
CA THR A 5 10.64 -1.37 15.19
C THR A 5 11.58 -2.17 14.29
N GLY A 6 11.83 -1.69 13.07
CA GLY A 6 12.70 -2.32 12.09
C GLY A 6 12.55 -1.71 10.70
N SER A 7 13.20 -2.34 9.73
CA SER A 7 13.13 -1.98 8.31
C SER A 7 12.73 -3.20 7.47
N VAL A 8 11.93 -2.97 6.43
CA VAL A 8 11.50 -3.99 5.45
C VAL A 8 12.47 -4.13 4.28
N GLY A 9 13.50 -3.28 4.22
CA GLY A 9 14.53 -3.29 3.20
C GLY A 9 14.98 -1.89 2.78
N GLU A 10 15.96 -1.83 1.89
CA GLU A 10 16.46 -0.57 1.35
C GLU A 10 15.44 0.09 0.43
N SER A 11 15.15 1.37 0.68
CA SER A 11 14.16 2.15 -0.09
C SER A 11 14.48 2.15 -1.58
N SER A 12 15.75 2.29 -1.96
CA SER A 12 16.20 2.26 -3.36
C SER A 12 15.91 0.91 -4.03
N ALA A 13 16.09 -0.20 -3.32
CA ALA A 13 15.82 -1.54 -3.85
C ALA A 13 14.32 -1.80 -4.02
N ILE A 14 13.48 -1.25 -3.14
CA ILE A 14 12.02 -1.31 -3.27
C ILE A 14 11.57 -0.46 -4.45
N GLN A 15 12.03 0.79 -4.56
CA GLN A 15 11.68 1.67 -5.66
C GLN A 15 12.11 1.11 -7.02
N ALA A 16 13.29 0.51 -7.11
CA ALA A 16 13.78 -0.12 -8.34
C ALA A 16 12.91 -1.30 -8.81
N SER A 17 12.04 -1.85 -7.95
CA SER A 17 11.08 -2.88 -8.35
C SER A 17 9.80 -2.32 -8.94
N ILE A 18 9.50 -1.03 -8.74
CA ILE A 18 8.28 -0.39 -9.22
C ILE A 18 8.47 -0.04 -10.69
N LYS A 19 7.55 -0.50 -11.53
CA LYS A 19 7.59 -0.30 -12.97
C LYS A 19 6.78 0.93 -13.33
N ASN A 20 7.43 1.94 -13.88
CA ASN A 20 6.75 3.12 -14.39
C ASN A 20 5.97 2.77 -15.67
N GLU A 21 4.73 3.27 -15.78
CA GLU A 21 3.86 3.07 -16.96
C GLU A 21 3.59 1.59 -17.35
N ASP A 22 3.81 0.65 -16.42
CA ASP A 22 3.55 -0.77 -16.61
C ASP A 22 2.85 -1.36 -15.37
N TRP A 23 2.39 -2.61 -15.50
CA TRP A 23 1.66 -3.31 -14.46
C TRP A 23 2.55 -3.65 -13.27
N ASN A 24 2.07 -3.25 -12.09
CA ASN A 24 2.61 -3.64 -10.80
C ASN A 24 1.61 -4.55 -10.09
N ASP A 25 2.10 -5.62 -9.48
CA ASP A 25 1.28 -6.48 -8.62
C ASP A 25 1.33 -5.92 -7.19
N TYR A 26 0.15 -5.70 -6.61
CA TYR A 26 -0.02 -5.14 -5.28
C TYR A 26 -0.74 -6.16 -4.39
N VAL A 27 -0.19 -6.42 -3.19
CA VAL A 27 -0.82 -7.29 -2.20
C VAL A 27 -0.94 -6.55 -0.88
N VAL A 28 -2.13 -6.56 -0.30
CA VAL A 28 -2.42 -6.02 1.02
C VAL A 28 -2.90 -7.16 1.90
N ILE A 29 -2.23 -7.35 3.04
CA ILE A 29 -2.63 -8.30 4.08
C ILE A 29 -3.08 -7.47 5.28
N ALA A 30 -4.39 -7.51 5.57
CA ALA A 30 -4.97 -6.87 6.74
C ALA A 30 -5.50 -7.94 7.71
N LYS A 31 -4.75 -8.20 8.78
CA LYS A 31 -5.09 -9.21 9.79
C LYS A 31 -5.23 -8.56 11.17
N GLY A 32 -6.46 -8.28 11.58
CA GLY A 32 -6.71 -7.58 12.84
C GLY A 32 -6.13 -6.17 12.79
N ASN A 33 -5.16 -5.87 13.66
CA ASN A 33 -4.44 -4.60 13.67
C ASN A 33 -3.06 -4.65 13.00
N HIS A 34 -2.70 -5.77 12.38
CA HIS A 34 -1.45 -5.94 11.64
C HIS A 34 -1.69 -5.76 10.14
N LEU A 35 -1.02 -4.78 9.55
CA LEU A 35 -1.16 -4.37 8.16
C LEU A 35 0.19 -4.53 7.44
N GLN A 36 0.17 -5.26 6.33
CA GLN A 36 1.36 -5.50 5.52
C GLN A 36 1.06 -5.24 4.04
N HIS A 37 1.92 -4.47 3.37
CA HIS A 37 1.78 -4.16 1.94
C HIS A 37 2.99 -4.66 1.16
N PHE A 38 2.74 -5.10 -0.06
CA PHE A 38 3.75 -5.59 -0.97
C PHE A 38 3.54 -5.02 -2.37
N ILE A 39 4.64 -4.68 -3.04
CA ILE A 39 4.67 -4.29 -4.44
C ILE A 39 5.64 -5.20 -5.17
N ASN A 40 5.19 -5.87 -6.23
CA ASN A 40 5.97 -6.80 -7.02
C ASN A 40 6.72 -7.84 -6.15
N GLY A 41 6.05 -8.33 -5.10
CA GLY A 41 6.58 -9.30 -4.13
C GLY A 41 7.51 -8.74 -3.06
N LYS A 42 7.90 -7.46 -3.11
CA LYS A 42 8.71 -6.82 -2.08
C LYS A 42 7.83 -6.20 -1.00
N GLN A 43 8.11 -6.50 0.26
CA GLN A 43 7.40 -5.88 1.38
C GLN A 43 7.78 -4.41 1.51
N THR A 44 6.77 -3.54 1.58
CA THR A 44 6.95 -2.08 1.65
C THR A 44 6.44 -1.48 2.94
N VAL A 45 5.50 -2.17 3.60
CA VAL A 45 4.92 -1.75 4.88
C VAL A 45 4.75 -2.97 5.78
N ASP A 46 5.10 -2.82 7.05
CA ASP A 46 4.76 -3.73 8.14
C ASP A 46 4.42 -2.88 9.38
N VAL A 47 3.14 -2.81 9.74
CA VAL A 47 2.68 -1.94 10.82
C VAL A 47 1.68 -2.66 11.70
N VAL A 48 1.86 -2.54 13.01
CA VAL A 48 0.86 -2.89 14.02
C VAL A 48 0.22 -1.60 14.52
N ASP A 49 -1.08 -1.42 14.29
CA ASP A 49 -1.83 -0.26 14.80
C ASP A 49 -2.26 -0.51 16.26
N GLU A 50 -1.50 0.04 17.20
CA GLU A 50 -1.78 -0.06 18.63
C GLU A 50 -2.72 1.05 19.14
N GLN A 51 -3.27 1.91 18.27
CA GLN A 51 -4.23 2.93 18.68
C GLN A 51 -5.63 2.34 18.83
N GLU A 52 -5.88 1.55 19.87
CA GLU A 52 -7.12 0.77 20.07
C GLU A 52 -8.42 1.55 19.83
N ALA A 53 -8.49 2.82 20.25
CA ALA A 53 -9.67 3.66 20.09
C ALA A 53 -9.93 4.14 18.65
N LYS A 54 -8.94 4.01 17.75
CA LYS A 54 -8.98 4.49 16.36
C LYS A 54 -8.72 3.39 15.33
N ALA A 55 -8.11 2.27 15.73
CA ALA A 55 -7.79 1.16 14.85
C ALA A 55 -9.08 0.48 14.36
N ALA A 56 -9.31 0.52 13.04
CA ALA A 56 -10.42 -0.16 12.42
C ALA A 56 -10.06 -1.62 12.13
N LYS A 57 -10.85 -2.57 12.64
CA LYS A 57 -10.66 -4.02 12.40
C LYS A 57 -11.47 -4.55 11.21
N ALA A 58 -12.36 -3.74 10.67
CA ALA A 58 -13.21 -4.03 9.52
C ALA A 58 -13.60 -2.72 8.84
N GLY A 59 -13.93 -2.79 7.55
CA GLY A 59 -14.32 -1.63 6.75
C GLY A 59 -14.54 -2.00 5.29
N VAL A 60 -14.66 -0.96 4.45
CA VAL A 60 -14.75 -1.12 3.00
C VAL A 60 -13.36 -1.04 2.37
N LEU A 61 -13.14 -1.79 1.30
CA LEU A 61 -12.01 -1.55 0.41
C LEU A 61 -12.40 -0.48 -0.62
N ALA A 62 -11.59 0.56 -0.75
CA ALA A 62 -11.83 1.65 -1.68
C ALA A 62 -10.54 2.03 -2.42
N LEU A 63 -10.67 2.43 -3.68
CA LEU A 63 -9.57 2.92 -4.50
C LEU A 63 -9.63 4.44 -4.56
N GLN A 64 -8.52 5.10 -4.23
CA GLN A 64 -8.46 6.56 -4.28
C GLN A 64 -8.38 7.04 -5.73
N ILE A 65 -9.16 8.07 -6.05
CA ILE A 65 -9.03 8.85 -7.28
C ILE A 65 -8.29 10.14 -6.93
N HIS A 66 -7.11 10.34 -7.50
CA HIS A 66 -6.34 11.55 -7.28
C HIS A 66 -7.00 12.76 -7.95
N GLN A 67 -6.98 13.92 -7.28
CA GLN A 67 -7.77 15.10 -7.66
C GLN A 67 -6.94 16.19 -8.39
N ASP A 68 -6.06 15.82 -9.30
CA ASP A 68 -5.34 16.81 -10.12
C ASP A 68 -6.22 17.39 -11.25
N PRO A 69 -5.86 18.49 -11.92
CA PRO A 69 -6.51 18.88 -13.17
C PRO A 69 -6.45 17.74 -14.20
N PRO A 70 -7.51 17.49 -15.00
CA PRO A 70 -7.57 16.35 -15.92
C PRO A 70 -6.37 16.21 -16.86
N GLU A 71 -5.80 17.34 -17.27
CA GLU A 71 -4.64 17.45 -18.17
C GLU A 71 -3.34 16.87 -17.59
N LEU A 72 -3.25 16.77 -16.26
CA LEU A 72 -2.06 16.32 -15.54
C LEU A 72 -2.24 14.96 -14.87
N ARG A 73 -3.43 14.34 -15.01
CA ARG A 73 -3.72 13.05 -14.36
C ARG A 73 -3.07 11.91 -15.14
N PRO A 74 -2.08 11.20 -14.58
CA PRO A 74 -1.68 9.92 -15.14
C PRO A 74 -2.89 8.98 -15.11
N SER A 75 -3.09 8.25 -16.20
CA SER A 75 -4.14 7.23 -16.27
C SER A 75 -3.73 6.05 -15.39
N LEU A 76 -4.43 5.84 -14.27
CA LEU A 76 -4.25 4.66 -13.41
C LEU A 76 -5.33 3.63 -13.74
N CYS A 77 -4.91 2.44 -14.18
CA CYS A 77 -5.79 1.33 -14.48
C CYS A 77 -5.60 0.21 -13.47
N TYR A 78 -6.70 -0.48 -13.12
CA TYR A 78 -6.69 -1.66 -12.26
C TYR A 78 -7.16 -2.88 -13.04
N ARG A 79 -6.58 -4.05 -12.75
CA ARG A 79 -7.04 -5.35 -13.26
C ARG A 79 -6.88 -6.41 -12.18
N ARG A 80 -7.71 -7.47 -12.23
CA ARG A 80 -7.65 -8.62 -11.32
C ARG A 80 -7.68 -8.21 -9.83
N VAL A 81 -8.57 -7.28 -9.48
CA VAL A 81 -8.82 -6.91 -8.08
C VAL A 81 -9.62 -8.02 -7.42
N ILE A 82 -9.05 -8.64 -6.38
CA ILE A 82 -9.63 -9.75 -5.62
C ILE A 82 -9.52 -9.38 -4.13
N VAL A 83 -10.58 -9.61 -3.37
CA VAL A 83 -10.68 -9.35 -1.91
C VAL A 83 -11.03 -10.65 -1.21
#